data_AF-A0A0F4VER4-F1
#
_entry.id   AF-A0A0F4VER4-F1
#
_cell.length_a   1.000
_cell.length_b   1.000
_cell.length_c   1.000
_cell.angle_alpha   90.00
_cell.angle_beta   90.00
_cell.angle_gamma   90.00
#
_symmetry.space_group_name_H-M   'P 1'
#
loop_
_entity.id
_entity.type
_entity.pdbx_description
1 polymer ?
#
loop_
_entity_poly.entity_id
_entity_poly.type
_entity_poly.pdbx_seq_one_letter_code
_entity_poly.pdbx_strand_id
1 'polypeptide(L)'
;MKKVMLKTTLSLAVTLASTQIFASGFALNEQSISGMGTGFAGRSSSADDASTVFGNPAGMSRLKREQVTGGVAFIDAHTDINDASSSPNGGTNKGDMVPFMGVPMGYYVKPIDDHWAVGFGVYAPFGLVTDYENGFAGRYFGSKSEVKIVTLQPTVSYAFNDKVSIGFGPTINRIDGTLESNLSLNPRAADGTVKIEGDDTALGYNIGIMVQALESTRLGLTYHSKVKYKLEGDTKVNYALLGPLGNQKFDASLDITTPESVDFSVTHQLNDQWTLYAGSTWTRWSRLKEISVENEGVPAALAARGFGTITEEQNWHDTWAHAIGASYQLNKQWVLRTGLSVDQAPTNNTNRSPRIPTGDRKIFSLGAGWSPTDDLTIDVAYSYLREETVKVNNSNGRQNYSAEYENYANGFGVGATYRF
;
A
#
# COMPACT_ATOMS: atom_id res chain seq x y z
N MET A 1 -0.73 32.82 -43.54
CA MET A 1 -1.23 31.43 -43.46
C MET A 1 -2.14 31.31 -42.25
N LYS A 2 -3.33 30.68 -42.35
CA LYS A 2 -4.22 30.50 -41.18
C LYS A 2 -3.82 29.22 -40.42
N LYS A 3 -3.51 29.33 -39.12
CA LYS A 3 -3.34 28.16 -38.24
C LYS A 3 -4.72 27.53 -37.97
N VAL A 4 -5.05 26.44 -38.66
CA VAL A 4 -6.23 25.64 -38.37
C VAL A 4 -5.90 24.72 -37.20
N MET A 5 -6.21 25.14 -35.97
CA MET A 5 -6.20 24.21 -34.83
C MET A 5 -7.34 23.21 -34.98
N LEU A 6 -6.98 21.93 -35.11
CA LEU A 6 -7.90 20.80 -35.12
C LEU A 6 -8.51 20.60 -33.72
N LYS A 7 -9.59 21.34 -33.44
CA LYS A 7 -10.37 21.20 -32.19
C LYS A 7 -10.84 19.76 -31.95
N THR A 8 -11.06 19.00 -33.02
CA THR A 8 -11.45 17.58 -33.01
C THR A 8 -10.40 16.65 -32.39
N THR A 9 -9.10 16.94 -32.51
CA THR A 9 -8.05 16.12 -31.89
C THR A 9 -8.04 16.29 -30.37
N LEU A 10 -8.26 17.52 -29.88
CA LEU A 10 -8.30 17.81 -28.45
C LEU A 10 -9.56 17.21 -27.78
N SER A 11 -10.71 17.20 -28.47
CA SER A 11 -11.91 16.53 -27.95
C SER A 11 -11.74 15.01 -27.85
N LEU A 12 -11.07 14.37 -28.80
CA LEU A 12 -10.90 12.91 -28.78
C LEU A 12 -10.02 12.43 -27.60
N ALA A 13 -9.09 13.27 -27.13
CA ALA A 13 -8.31 13.02 -25.93
C ALA A 13 -9.13 13.15 -24.63
N VAL A 14 -10.26 13.86 -24.64
CA VAL A 14 -11.15 14.02 -23.47
C VAL A 14 -12.20 12.91 -23.41
N THR A 15 -12.75 12.46 -24.55
CA THR A 15 -13.81 11.43 -24.57
C THR A 15 -13.33 10.00 -24.25
N LEU A 16 -12.03 9.79 -23.98
CA LEU A 16 -11.50 8.52 -23.47
C LEU A 16 -11.28 8.51 -21.95
N ALA A 17 -11.53 9.63 -21.26
CA ALA A 17 -11.31 9.77 -19.81
C ALA A 17 -12.52 9.33 -18.96
N SER A 18 -13.32 8.36 -19.42
CA SER A 18 -14.58 7.95 -18.78
C SER A 18 -14.72 6.43 -18.58
N THR A 19 -13.75 5.85 -17.85
CA THR A 19 -13.86 4.53 -17.20
C THR A 19 -13.38 4.62 -15.74
N GLN A 20 -13.85 3.71 -14.88
CA GLN A 20 -13.71 3.80 -13.42
C GLN A 20 -12.52 2.95 -12.91
N ILE A 21 -11.66 3.53 -12.05
CA ILE A 21 -10.35 2.99 -11.62
C ILE A 21 -10.09 3.45 -10.16
N PHE A 22 -9.97 2.52 -9.19
CA PHE A 22 -10.69 2.63 -7.89
C PHE A 22 -10.62 1.35 -6.92
N ALA A 23 -10.06 1.06 -5.67
CA ALA A 23 -8.90 1.36 -4.68
C ALA A 23 -8.01 0.19 -4.08
N SER A 24 -6.67 0.13 -4.23
CA SER A 24 -5.85 -1.10 -3.96
C SER A 24 -5.42 -1.45 -2.51
N GLY A 25 -6.38 -1.57 -1.59
CA GLY A 25 -6.23 -2.38 -0.34
C GLY A 25 -5.12 -1.92 0.61
N PHE A 26 -4.31 -2.86 1.12
CA PHE A 26 -3.24 -2.64 2.12
C PHE A 26 -1.80 -2.57 1.56
N ALA A 27 -1.64 -2.45 0.25
CA ALA A 27 -0.33 -2.13 -0.34
C ALA A 27 0.00 -0.64 -0.14
N LEU A 28 1.23 -0.33 0.25
CA LEU A 28 1.69 1.05 0.44
C LEU A 28 2.48 1.51 -0.79
N ASN A 29 2.06 2.64 -1.38
CA ASN A 29 2.73 3.23 -2.54
C ASN A 29 3.94 4.09 -2.13
N GLU A 30 3.99 4.49 -0.85
CA GLU A 30 4.79 5.53 -0.21
C GLU A 30 6.27 5.13 0.00
N GLN A 31 6.88 4.58 -1.04
CA GLN A 31 8.28 4.10 -1.06
C GLN A 31 9.25 5.11 -1.69
N SER A 32 8.76 6.30 -2.06
CA SER A 32 9.57 7.36 -2.70
C SER A 32 8.87 8.71 -2.58
N ILE A 33 9.56 9.72 -2.05
CA ILE A 33 9.00 11.08 -1.88
C ILE A 33 9.01 11.85 -3.22
N SER A 34 10.03 11.65 -4.05
CA SER A 34 10.08 12.21 -5.41
C SER A 34 8.97 11.61 -6.29
N GLY A 35 8.74 10.29 -6.18
CA GLY A 35 7.65 9.56 -6.82
C GLY A 35 6.27 9.95 -6.29
N MET A 36 6.12 10.16 -4.98
CA MET A 36 4.87 10.67 -4.39
C MET A 36 4.44 11.99 -5.06
N GLY A 37 5.39 12.89 -5.34
CA GLY A 37 5.14 14.13 -6.07
C GLY A 37 4.58 13.96 -7.50
N THR A 38 4.80 12.81 -8.17
CA THR A 38 4.18 12.48 -9.47
C THR A 38 2.94 11.58 -9.35
N GLY A 39 2.40 11.39 -8.14
CA GLY A 39 1.33 10.40 -7.88
C GLY A 39 1.79 8.97 -8.15
N PHE A 40 3.10 8.71 -8.01
CA PHE A 40 3.82 7.49 -8.37
C PHE A 40 3.80 7.14 -9.88
N ALA A 41 3.34 8.06 -10.74
CA ALA A 41 3.48 7.92 -12.18
C ALA A 41 4.97 7.84 -12.56
N GLY A 42 5.33 6.85 -13.37
CA GLY A 42 6.70 6.59 -13.77
C GLY A 42 7.49 5.66 -12.84
N ARG A 43 6.92 5.11 -11.75
CA ARG A 43 7.61 4.27 -10.74
C ARG A 43 8.70 3.35 -11.31
N SER A 44 8.38 2.51 -12.28
CA SER A 44 9.33 1.57 -12.88
C SER A 44 10.23 2.13 -14.00
N SER A 45 9.98 3.35 -14.48
CA SER A 45 10.72 4.02 -15.57
C SER A 45 11.47 5.27 -15.12
N SER A 46 11.34 5.68 -13.85
CA SER A 46 12.15 6.72 -13.21
C SER A 46 13.44 6.13 -12.63
N ALA A 47 14.50 6.94 -12.61
CA ALA A 47 15.82 6.57 -12.12
C ALA A 47 16.52 7.81 -11.54
N ASP A 48 15.76 8.57 -10.76
CA ASP A 48 16.04 9.97 -10.42
C ASP A 48 16.78 10.07 -9.06
N ASP A 49 16.60 9.05 -8.21
CA ASP A 49 17.23 8.87 -6.90
C ASP A 49 17.33 7.37 -6.53
N ALA A 50 17.82 7.03 -5.32
CA ALA A 50 18.06 5.64 -4.92
C ALA A 50 16.79 4.80 -4.66
N SER A 51 15.59 5.41 -4.56
CA SER A 51 14.32 4.67 -4.43
C SER A 51 13.98 3.81 -5.67
N THR A 52 14.73 3.98 -6.77
CA THR A 52 14.75 3.05 -7.91
C THR A 52 15.07 1.59 -7.48
N VAL A 53 15.76 1.38 -6.34
CA VAL A 53 15.91 0.05 -5.70
C VAL A 53 14.57 -0.67 -5.54
N PHE A 54 13.54 0.01 -5.05
CA PHE A 54 12.18 -0.54 -4.98
C PHE A 54 11.49 -0.47 -6.35
N GLY A 55 11.48 0.73 -6.98
CA GLY A 55 10.62 1.01 -8.14
C GLY A 55 10.97 0.25 -9.42
N ASN A 56 12.27 0.10 -9.71
CA ASN A 56 12.81 -0.81 -10.73
C ASN A 56 14.32 -1.02 -10.51
N PRO A 57 14.74 -2.18 -9.97
CA PRO A 57 16.16 -2.52 -9.79
C PRO A 57 17.10 -2.22 -10.96
N ALA A 58 16.63 -2.30 -12.21
CA ALA A 58 17.45 -1.99 -13.39
C ALA A 58 17.91 -0.53 -13.44
N GLY A 59 17.10 0.39 -12.91
CA GLY A 59 17.37 1.83 -12.88
C GLY A 59 18.60 2.21 -12.06
N MET A 60 19.07 1.36 -11.15
CA MET A 60 20.33 1.59 -10.42
C MET A 60 21.52 1.79 -11.37
N SER A 61 21.58 1.05 -12.48
CA SER A 61 22.63 1.16 -13.52
C SER A 61 22.59 2.47 -14.32
N ARG A 62 21.54 3.29 -14.16
CA ARG A 62 21.45 4.65 -14.74
C ARG A 62 22.11 5.70 -13.85
N LEU A 63 22.21 5.43 -12.54
CA LEU A 63 22.74 6.38 -11.56
C LEU A 63 24.25 6.53 -11.75
N LYS A 64 24.73 7.78 -11.85
CA LYS A 64 26.13 8.10 -12.19
C LYS A 64 27.01 8.50 -11.01
N ARG A 65 26.46 8.51 -9.79
CA ARG A 65 27.17 8.72 -8.53
C ARG A 65 26.70 7.70 -7.51
N GLU A 66 27.56 7.38 -6.54
CA GLU A 66 27.12 6.74 -5.32
C GLU A 66 26.18 7.69 -4.58
N GLN A 67 25.05 7.21 -4.06
CA GLN A 67 24.08 8.05 -3.39
C GLN A 67 23.23 7.31 -2.37
N VAL A 68 22.78 8.06 -1.36
CA VAL A 68 21.81 7.61 -0.35
C VAL A 68 20.55 8.47 -0.44
N THR A 69 19.38 7.85 -0.37
CA THR A 69 18.06 8.52 -0.33
C THR A 69 17.31 8.05 0.89
N GLY A 70 16.82 8.96 1.72
CA GLY A 70 16.02 8.62 2.91
C GLY A 70 14.87 9.60 3.11
N GLY A 71 13.77 9.13 3.67
CA GLY A 71 12.59 9.96 3.90
C GLY A 71 11.52 9.29 4.76
N VAL A 72 10.47 10.05 5.05
CA VAL A 72 9.25 9.58 5.72
C VAL A 72 8.05 10.16 4.98
N ALA A 73 7.08 9.30 4.67
CA ALA A 73 5.74 9.73 4.30
C ALA A 73 4.83 9.63 5.53
N PHE A 74 4.18 10.73 5.88
CA PHE A 74 3.17 10.79 6.92
C PHE A 74 1.79 10.63 6.31
N ILE A 75 0.93 9.83 6.94
CA ILE A 75 -0.44 9.57 6.51
C ILE A 75 -1.40 10.00 7.62
N ASP A 76 -2.20 11.00 7.29
CA ASP A 76 -3.25 11.60 8.12
C ASP A 76 -4.61 11.20 7.53
N ALA A 77 -5.11 10.02 7.92
CA ALA A 77 -6.30 9.41 7.35
C ALA A 77 -7.54 9.63 8.24
N HIS A 78 -8.65 9.95 7.60
CA HIS A 78 -9.93 10.30 8.21
C HIS A 78 -11.04 9.46 7.59
N THR A 79 -12.04 9.12 8.40
CA THR A 79 -13.22 8.39 7.96
C THR A 79 -14.47 8.94 8.63
N ASP A 80 -15.52 9.19 7.85
CA ASP A 80 -16.86 9.46 8.36
C ASP A 80 -17.72 8.19 8.26
N ILE A 81 -18.35 7.77 9.36
CA ILE A 81 -19.21 6.58 9.40
C ILE A 81 -20.69 6.99 9.53
N ASN A 82 -21.44 6.81 8.46
CA ASN A 82 -22.83 7.25 8.29
C ASN A 82 -23.82 6.08 8.27
N ASP A 83 -25.10 6.38 8.55
CA ASP A 83 -26.25 5.44 8.56
C ASP A 83 -26.00 4.12 9.33
N ALA A 84 -25.15 4.20 10.36
CA ALA A 84 -24.68 3.05 11.10
C ALA A 84 -25.75 2.43 12.01
N SER A 85 -25.97 1.12 11.84
CA SER A 85 -26.91 0.31 12.59
C SER A 85 -26.24 -0.97 13.08
N SER A 86 -26.50 -1.34 14.34
CA SER A 86 -26.10 -2.64 14.87
C SER A 86 -27.13 -3.21 15.83
N SER A 87 -27.26 -4.53 15.82
CA SER A 87 -28.32 -5.25 16.54
C SER A 87 -27.91 -6.72 16.76
N PRO A 88 -28.16 -7.30 17.96
CA PRO A 88 -28.89 -6.72 19.09
C PRO A 88 -28.08 -5.75 19.98
N ASN A 89 -26.74 -5.69 19.83
CA ASN A 89 -25.91 -4.75 20.59
C ASN A 89 -25.71 -3.43 19.81
N GLY A 90 -25.94 -2.29 20.46
CA GLY A 90 -25.60 -0.97 19.91
C GLY A 90 -24.12 -0.57 20.13
N GLY A 91 -23.76 0.63 19.67
CA GLY A 91 -22.42 1.21 19.86
C GLY A 91 -22.32 2.65 19.34
N THR A 92 -21.12 3.24 19.41
CA THR A 92 -20.78 4.50 18.74
C THR A 92 -20.19 4.24 17.35
N ASN A 93 -20.00 5.30 16.56
CA ASN A 93 -19.32 5.23 15.26
C ASN A 93 -18.54 6.54 15.08
N LYS A 94 -17.33 6.65 15.65
CA LYS A 94 -16.57 7.92 15.62
C LYS A 94 -15.77 8.14 14.34
N GLY A 95 -15.41 7.08 13.62
CA GLY A 95 -14.62 7.17 12.38
C GLY A 95 -13.11 7.42 12.56
N ASP A 96 -12.69 7.93 13.71
CA ASP A 96 -11.29 8.05 14.16
C ASP A 96 -10.66 6.66 14.42
N MET A 97 -10.45 5.89 13.35
CA MET A 97 -9.96 4.50 13.38
C MET A 97 -8.54 4.33 12.83
N VAL A 98 -8.03 5.30 12.06
CA VAL A 98 -6.68 5.22 11.48
C VAL A 98 -5.81 6.26 12.18
N PRO A 99 -4.89 5.87 13.08
CA PRO A 99 -4.02 6.82 13.73
C PRO A 99 -3.10 7.51 12.71
N PHE A 100 -2.59 8.69 13.05
CA PHE A 100 -1.55 9.36 12.27
C PHE A 100 -0.30 8.46 12.18
N MET A 101 0.07 8.04 10.98
CA MET A 101 1.14 7.07 10.73
C MET A 101 2.33 7.69 10.01
N GLY A 102 3.54 7.21 10.32
CA GLY A 102 4.76 7.51 9.56
C GLY A 102 5.31 6.25 8.88
N VAL A 103 5.53 6.32 7.57
CA VAL A 103 6.11 5.28 6.72
C VAL A 103 7.55 5.67 6.37
N PRO A 104 8.57 5.14 7.05
CA PRO A 104 9.96 5.45 6.76
C PRO A 104 10.50 4.63 5.57
N MET A 105 11.40 5.23 4.80
CA MET A 105 12.08 4.59 3.67
C MET A 105 13.56 5.03 3.62
N GLY A 106 14.45 4.11 3.27
CA GLY A 106 15.88 4.36 3.13
C GLY A 106 16.51 3.48 2.07
N TYR A 107 17.32 4.08 1.20
CA TYR A 107 17.94 3.44 0.05
C TYR A 107 19.38 3.91 -0.13
N TYR A 108 20.24 3.01 -0.60
CA TYR A 108 21.62 3.29 -0.99
C TYR A 108 21.90 2.62 -2.33
N VAL A 109 22.57 3.32 -3.26
CA VAL A 109 23.06 2.74 -4.52
C VAL A 109 24.50 3.17 -4.75
N LYS A 110 25.32 2.20 -5.15
CA LYS A 110 26.71 2.39 -5.54
C LYS A 110 26.93 1.81 -6.95
N PRO A 111 27.16 2.67 -7.97
CA PRO A 111 27.74 2.25 -9.24
C PRO A 111 29.12 1.65 -9.00
N ILE A 112 29.41 0.51 -9.62
CA ILE A 112 30.70 -0.18 -9.56
C ILE A 112 31.51 0.12 -10.83
N ASP A 113 30.85 0.07 -11.98
CA ASP A 113 31.36 0.46 -13.29
C ASP A 113 30.17 0.91 -14.19
N ASP A 114 30.40 1.14 -15.49
CA ASP A 114 29.36 1.57 -16.44
C ASP A 114 28.23 0.54 -16.66
N HIS A 115 28.41 -0.71 -16.23
CA HIS A 115 27.45 -1.80 -16.37
C HIS A 115 26.85 -2.19 -15.02
N TRP A 116 27.69 -2.44 -14.01
CA TRP A 116 27.27 -2.93 -12.70
C TRP A 116 26.97 -1.80 -11.70
N ALA A 117 25.82 -1.88 -11.04
CA ALA A 117 25.56 -1.14 -9.80
C ALA A 117 24.90 -2.04 -8.75
N VAL A 118 25.29 -1.86 -7.50
CA VAL A 118 24.71 -2.55 -6.33
C VAL A 118 23.90 -1.57 -5.49
N GLY A 119 22.90 -2.07 -4.78
CA GLY A 119 22.08 -1.23 -3.91
C GLY A 119 21.47 -1.99 -2.74
N PHE A 120 20.88 -1.22 -1.84
CA PHE A 120 20.27 -1.69 -0.61
C PHE A 120 19.05 -0.82 -0.28
N GLY A 121 17.96 -1.43 0.16
CA GLY A 121 16.75 -0.72 0.58
C GLY A 121 16.19 -1.27 1.88
N VAL A 122 15.66 -0.38 2.73
CA VAL A 122 14.80 -0.71 3.88
C VAL A 122 13.55 0.19 3.79
N TYR A 123 12.38 -0.43 3.69
CA TYR A 123 11.11 0.24 3.42
C TYR A 123 9.92 -0.66 3.83
N ALA A 124 8.69 -0.19 3.69
CA ALA A 124 7.49 -0.90 4.17
C ALA A 124 6.44 -1.07 3.05
N PRO A 125 6.47 -2.17 2.26
CA PRO A 125 5.61 -2.33 1.07
C PRO A 125 4.12 -2.57 1.36
N PHE A 126 3.78 -3.01 2.57
CA PHE A 126 2.41 -3.33 2.96
C PHE A 126 2.17 -2.85 4.39
N GLY A 127 0.99 -2.27 4.62
CA GLY A 127 0.62 -1.74 5.92
C GLY A 127 -0.88 -1.46 6.02
N LEU A 128 -1.45 -1.79 7.17
CA LEU A 128 -2.83 -1.51 7.56
C LEU A 128 -2.86 -1.20 9.05
N VAL A 129 -3.58 -0.15 9.44
CA VAL A 129 -4.01 0.06 10.83
C VAL A 129 -5.46 0.50 10.81
N THR A 130 -6.27 -0.15 11.64
CA THR A 130 -7.67 0.16 11.87
C THR A 130 -7.97 -0.21 13.32
N ASP A 131 -8.18 0.78 14.18
CA ASP A 131 -8.23 0.65 15.65
C ASP A 131 -9.39 1.53 16.16
N TYR A 132 -10.58 0.94 16.26
CA TYR A 132 -11.82 1.67 16.53
C TYR A 132 -11.98 2.08 18.00
N GLU A 133 -12.85 3.05 18.27
CA GLU A 133 -13.11 3.46 19.64
C GLU A 133 -13.76 2.37 20.50
N ASN A 134 -13.44 2.37 21.80
CA ASN A 134 -14.13 1.55 22.79
C ASN A 134 -15.64 1.80 22.74
N GLY A 135 -16.39 0.77 22.33
CA GLY A 135 -17.84 0.84 22.16
C GLY A 135 -18.33 1.00 20.71
N PHE A 136 -17.44 1.03 19.72
CA PHE A 136 -17.79 1.03 18.29
C PHE A 136 -18.85 -0.02 17.92
N ALA A 137 -19.85 0.31 17.10
CA ALA A 137 -20.96 -0.59 16.79
C ALA A 137 -20.55 -1.84 15.99
N GLY A 138 -19.58 -1.74 15.08
CA GLY A 138 -19.09 -2.87 14.27
C GLY A 138 -18.08 -3.80 14.97
N ARG A 139 -17.75 -3.55 16.24
CA ARG A 139 -16.66 -4.21 17.02
C ARG A 139 -16.68 -5.74 17.07
N TYR A 140 -17.81 -6.38 16.78
CA TYR A 140 -17.96 -7.84 16.72
C TYR A 140 -17.48 -8.46 15.40
N PHE A 141 -17.21 -7.64 14.39
CA PHE A 141 -16.63 -8.02 13.10
C PHE A 141 -15.15 -7.62 13.04
N GLY A 142 -14.82 -6.45 13.59
CA GLY A 142 -13.45 -6.08 13.96
C GLY A 142 -13.44 -4.87 14.89
N SER A 143 -12.62 -4.91 15.94
CA SER A 143 -12.33 -3.75 16.81
C SER A 143 -10.94 -3.17 16.52
N LYS A 144 -9.95 -4.03 16.32
CA LYS A 144 -8.61 -3.66 15.84
C LYS A 144 -8.13 -4.60 14.74
N SER A 145 -7.44 -4.07 13.76
CA SER A 145 -6.75 -4.81 12.69
C SER A 145 -5.47 -4.05 12.35
N GLU A 146 -4.33 -4.69 12.51
CA GLU A 146 -3.01 -4.10 12.32
C GLU A 146 -2.11 -5.11 11.60
N VAL A 147 -1.54 -4.69 10.47
CA VAL A 147 -0.57 -5.49 9.70
C VAL A 147 0.55 -4.56 9.29
N LYS A 148 1.79 -4.95 9.59
CA LYS A 148 3.00 -4.20 9.22
C LYS A 148 3.97 -5.15 8.53
N ILE A 149 4.47 -4.76 7.36
CA ILE A 149 5.57 -5.46 6.69
C ILE A 149 6.75 -4.51 6.52
N VAL A 150 7.91 -4.90 7.06
CA VAL A 150 9.18 -4.22 6.82
C VAL A 150 10.05 -5.10 5.95
N THR A 151 10.55 -4.54 4.84
CA THR A 151 11.37 -5.24 3.87
C THR A 151 12.79 -4.68 3.86
N LEU A 152 13.76 -5.59 3.84
CA LEU A 152 15.17 -5.34 3.57
C LEU A 152 15.53 -5.99 2.23
N GLN A 153 16.11 -5.22 1.30
CA GLN A 153 16.36 -5.63 -0.08
C GLN A 153 17.79 -5.30 -0.53
N PRO A 154 18.79 -6.22 -0.42
CA PRO A 154 20.01 -6.11 -1.19
C PRO A 154 19.70 -6.31 -2.68
N THR A 155 20.35 -5.57 -3.56
CA THR A 155 19.97 -5.47 -4.97
C THR A 155 21.20 -5.38 -5.86
N VAL A 156 21.13 -5.98 -7.05
CA VAL A 156 22.14 -5.82 -8.12
C VAL A 156 21.46 -5.43 -9.44
N SER A 157 22.16 -4.65 -10.26
CA SER A 157 21.74 -4.28 -11.60
C SER A 157 22.88 -4.40 -12.60
N TYR A 158 22.51 -4.63 -13.86
CA TYR A 158 23.42 -4.74 -14.98
C TYR A 158 22.84 -4.01 -16.21
N ALA A 159 23.54 -2.98 -16.69
CA ALA A 159 23.32 -2.43 -18.02
C ALA A 159 24.05 -3.28 -19.07
N PHE A 160 23.32 -3.76 -20.07
CA PHE A 160 23.91 -4.40 -21.25
C PHE A 160 24.50 -3.39 -22.24
N ASN A 161 24.09 -2.13 -22.14
CA ASN A 161 24.48 -0.98 -22.97
C ASN A 161 23.68 0.26 -22.51
N ASP A 162 23.89 1.40 -23.16
CA ASP A 162 23.15 2.65 -22.91
C ASP A 162 21.62 2.53 -23.06
N LYS A 163 21.10 1.48 -23.71
CA LYS A 163 19.65 1.33 -23.95
C LYS A 163 18.95 0.30 -23.08
N VAL A 164 19.60 -0.79 -22.67
CA VAL A 164 18.92 -1.89 -21.95
C VAL A 164 19.65 -2.23 -20.66
N SER A 165 18.90 -2.30 -19.57
CA SER A 165 19.38 -2.73 -18.25
C SER A 165 18.39 -3.65 -17.57
N ILE A 166 18.88 -4.52 -16.69
CA ILE A 166 18.11 -5.39 -15.81
C ILE A 166 18.56 -5.22 -14.36
N GLY A 167 17.74 -5.64 -13.42
CA GLY A 167 18.14 -5.77 -12.02
C GLY A 167 17.33 -6.80 -11.26
N PHE A 168 17.88 -7.23 -10.13
CA PHE A 168 17.34 -8.28 -9.27
C PHE A 168 17.60 -7.93 -7.80
N GLY A 169 16.56 -7.98 -6.98
CA GLY A 169 16.64 -7.77 -5.54
C GLY A 169 15.88 -8.85 -4.78
N PRO A 170 16.52 -9.84 -4.14
CA PRO A 170 15.84 -10.67 -3.16
C PRO A 170 15.39 -9.81 -1.98
N THR A 171 14.19 -10.07 -1.46
CA THR A 171 13.63 -9.35 -0.30
C THR A 171 13.58 -10.26 0.91
N ILE A 172 14.01 -9.74 2.06
CA ILE A 172 13.79 -10.32 3.38
C ILE A 172 12.69 -9.49 4.03
N ASN A 173 11.56 -10.12 4.35
CA ASN A 173 10.33 -9.41 4.73
C ASN A 173 9.89 -9.89 6.11
N ARG A 174 9.89 -9.00 7.09
CA ARG A 174 9.32 -9.23 8.42
C ARG A 174 7.86 -8.80 8.39
N ILE A 175 6.95 -9.69 8.76
CA ILE A 175 5.53 -9.35 9.00
C ILE A 175 5.23 -9.45 10.50
N ASP A 176 4.50 -8.46 11.02
CA ASP A 176 3.93 -8.46 12.35
C ASP A 176 2.41 -8.15 12.21
N GLY A 177 1.57 -8.96 12.84
CA GLY A 177 0.11 -8.90 12.68
C GLY A 177 -0.66 -8.91 14.00
N THR A 178 -1.80 -8.22 14.03
CA THR A 178 -2.74 -8.22 15.16
C THR A 178 -4.17 -8.07 14.68
N LEU A 179 -5.08 -8.92 15.17
CA LEU A 179 -6.52 -8.84 14.95
C LEU A 179 -7.24 -8.88 16.30
N GLU A 180 -8.14 -7.94 16.55
CA GLU A 180 -9.05 -7.96 17.69
C GLU A 180 -10.50 -7.87 17.23
N SER A 181 -11.39 -8.53 17.98
CA SER A 181 -12.84 -8.39 17.93
C SER A 181 -13.45 -8.55 19.32
N ASN A 182 -14.57 -7.88 19.57
CA ASN A 182 -15.41 -8.15 20.74
C ASN A 182 -16.27 -9.41 20.53
N LEU A 183 -16.75 -9.99 21.64
CA LEU A 183 -17.67 -11.13 21.67
C LEU A 183 -18.83 -10.85 22.63
N SER A 184 -20.06 -10.81 22.11
CA SER A 184 -21.29 -10.83 22.89
C SER A 184 -21.99 -12.18 22.76
N LEU A 185 -22.29 -12.82 23.90
CA LEU A 185 -23.23 -13.94 24.01
C LEU A 185 -24.50 -13.57 24.80
N ASN A 186 -24.56 -12.36 25.34
CA ASN A 186 -25.72 -11.80 26.04
C ASN A 186 -25.68 -10.27 25.86
N PRO A 187 -26.61 -9.65 25.11
CA PRO A 187 -26.62 -8.21 24.87
C PRO A 187 -26.80 -7.32 26.10
N ARG A 188 -27.08 -7.92 27.28
CA ARG A 188 -27.20 -7.23 28.59
C ARG A 188 -25.97 -7.42 29.50
N ALA A 189 -24.94 -8.12 29.03
CA ALA A 189 -23.67 -8.27 29.73
C ALA A 189 -22.62 -7.33 29.11
N ALA A 190 -21.49 -7.15 29.81
CA ALA A 190 -20.28 -6.63 29.17
C ALA A 190 -19.80 -7.60 28.08
N ASP A 191 -19.13 -7.08 27.06
CA ASP A 191 -18.50 -7.90 26.02
C ASP A 191 -17.28 -8.66 26.57
N GLY A 192 -16.95 -9.77 25.93
CA GLY A 192 -15.58 -10.32 25.94
C GLY A 192 -14.76 -9.78 24.78
N THR A 193 -13.46 -10.08 24.77
CA THR A 193 -12.54 -9.82 23.65
C THR A 193 -11.88 -11.10 23.18
N VAL A 194 -11.60 -11.14 21.88
CA VAL A 194 -10.73 -12.11 21.22
C VAL A 194 -9.62 -11.32 20.56
N LYS A 195 -8.38 -11.55 20.96
CA LYS A 195 -7.18 -10.96 20.38
C LYS A 195 -6.31 -12.06 19.77
N ILE A 196 -5.80 -11.82 18.58
CA ILE A 196 -4.89 -12.70 17.86
C ILE A 196 -3.65 -11.86 17.53
N GLU A 197 -2.46 -12.33 17.90
CA GLU A 197 -1.16 -11.71 17.62
C GLU A 197 -0.23 -12.76 17.02
N GLY A 198 0.61 -12.39 16.05
CA GLY A 198 1.59 -13.32 15.46
C GLY A 198 2.49 -12.67 14.42
N ASP A 199 3.56 -13.37 14.07
CA ASP A 199 4.63 -12.83 13.21
C ASP A 199 5.38 -13.91 12.40
N ASP A 200 6.09 -13.50 11.36
CA ASP A 200 6.95 -14.35 10.51
C ASP A 200 8.05 -13.54 9.79
N THR A 201 9.07 -14.20 9.23
CA THR A 201 10.07 -13.59 8.34
C THR A 201 10.28 -14.45 7.09
N ALA A 202 9.80 -13.95 5.95
CA ALA A 202 9.76 -14.70 4.70
C ALA A 202 10.52 -14.02 3.55
N LEU A 203 10.93 -14.83 2.57
CA LEU A 203 11.68 -14.40 1.40
C LEU A 203 10.80 -14.12 0.19
N GLY A 204 11.13 -13.06 -0.53
CA GLY A 204 10.59 -12.72 -1.85
C GLY A 204 11.70 -12.22 -2.77
N TYR A 205 11.31 -11.61 -3.89
CA TYR A 205 12.22 -10.90 -4.79
C TYR A 205 11.48 -9.89 -5.66
N ASN A 206 12.19 -8.90 -6.19
CA ASN A 206 11.79 -8.15 -7.38
C ASN A 206 12.76 -8.37 -8.55
N ILE A 207 12.24 -8.26 -9.77
CA ILE A 207 13.01 -8.30 -11.01
C ILE A 207 12.60 -7.10 -11.87
N GLY A 208 13.59 -6.34 -12.33
CA GLY A 208 13.39 -5.14 -13.12
C GLY A 208 14.03 -5.24 -14.51
N ILE A 209 13.41 -4.61 -15.50
CA ILE A 209 14.01 -4.29 -16.81
C ILE A 209 13.68 -2.84 -17.15
N MET A 210 14.66 -2.09 -17.67
CA MET A 210 14.50 -0.70 -18.08
C MET A 210 15.11 -0.49 -19.47
N VAL A 211 14.37 0.16 -20.36
CA VAL A 211 14.68 0.32 -21.78
C VAL A 211 14.59 1.78 -22.22
N GLN A 212 15.71 2.38 -22.62
CA GLN A 212 15.75 3.67 -23.30
C GLN A 212 15.32 3.47 -24.77
N ALA A 213 14.02 3.54 -25.03
CA ALA A 213 13.43 3.30 -26.35
C ALA A 213 13.76 4.42 -27.36
N LEU A 214 13.79 5.67 -26.89
CA LEU A 214 14.26 6.86 -27.60
C LEU A 214 15.14 7.67 -26.64
N GLU A 215 15.93 8.61 -27.14
CA GLU A 215 16.72 9.53 -26.29
C GLU A 215 15.84 10.23 -25.25
N SER A 216 14.62 10.64 -25.64
CA SER A 216 13.61 11.24 -24.77
C SER A 216 12.58 10.28 -24.16
N THR A 217 12.64 8.96 -24.40
CA THR A 217 11.61 8.02 -23.91
C THR A 217 12.23 6.78 -23.27
N ARG A 218 11.90 6.57 -21.99
CA ARG A 218 12.34 5.44 -21.17
C ARG A 218 11.14 4.61 -20.74
N LEU A 219 11.22 3.31 -20.95
CA LEU A 219 10.21 2.31 -20.57
C LEU A 219 10.72 1.52 -19.37
N GLY A 220 9.81 1.16 -18.47
CA GLY A 220 10.08 0.37 -17.28
C GLY A 220 9.10 -0.77 -17.14
N LEU A 221 9.58 -1.93 -16.71
CA LEU A 221 8.76 -3.05 -16.25
C LEU A 221 9.42 -3.66 -15.01
N THR A 222 8.66 -3.87 -13.95
CA THR A 222 9.13 -4.47 -12.70
C THR A 222 8.11 -5.44 -12.16
N TYR A 223 8.57 -6.63 -11.79
CA TYR A 223 7.78 -7.66 -11.13
C TYR A 223 8.20 -7.75 -9.66
N HIS A 224 7.24 -7.68 -8.74
CA HIS A 224 7.45 -8.04 -7.34
C HIS A 224 6.78 -9.40 -7.08
N SER A 225 7.54 -10.33 -6.50
CA SER A 225 6.99 -11.63 -6.15
C SER A 225 5.96 -11.51 -5.04
N LYS A 226 4.95 -12.39 -5.07
CA LYS A 226 4.22 -12.75 -3.86
C LYS A 226 5.21 -13.18 -2.77
N VAL A 227 4.85 -12.95 -1.51
CA VAL A 227 5.55 -13.53 -0.36
C VAL A 227 4.55 -14.40 0.40
N LYS A 228 4.94 -15.62 0.73
CA LYS A 228 4.19 -16.52 1.61
C LYS A 228 4.72 -16.33 3.02
N TYR A 229 3.82 -16.14 3.98
CA TYR A 229 4.13 -16.13 5.40
C TYR A 229 3.30 -17.20 6.11
N LYS A 230 3.89 -17.82 7.13
CA LYS A 230 3.18 -18.63 8.13
C LYS A 230 3.39 -17.94 9.47
N LEU A 231 2.45 -17.07 9.84
CA LEU A 231 2.53 -16.37 11.12
C LEU A 231 2.32 -17.39 12.23
N GLU A 232 3.21 -17.36 13.22
CA GLU A 232 3.07 -18.11 14.46
C GLU A 232 2.91 -17.11 15.62
N GLY A 233 2.11 -17.47 16.61
CA GLY A 233 1.72 -16.53 17.66
C GLY A 233 0.66 -17.10 18.59
N ASP A 234 -0.29 -16.27 19.04
CA ASP A 234 -1.31 -16.72 19.97
C ASP A 234 -2.67 -15.99 19.88
N THR A 235 -3.72 -16.74 20.24
CA THR A 235 -5.09 -16.24 20.42
C THR A 235 -5.43 -16.16 21.91
N LYS A 236 -5.71 -14.95 22.41
CA LYS A 236 -6.17 -14.64 23.77
C LYS A 236 -7.68 -14.44 23.76
N VAL A 237 -8.40 -15.16 24.63
CA VAL A 237 -9.85 -15.03 24.82
C VAL A 237 -10.13 -14.62 26.26
N ASN A 238 -10.70 -13.41 26.43
CA ASN A 238 -11.11 -12.88 27.72
C ASN A 238 -12.62 -12.60 27.71
N TYR A 239 -13.42 -13.41 28.41
CA TYR A 239 -14.84 -13.19 28.59
C TYR A 239 -15.38 -13.81 29.88
N ALA A 240 -15.65 -12.98 30.89
CA ALA A 240 -16.10 -13.42 32.22
C ALA A 240 -17.34 -14.34 32.21
N LEU A 241 -18.24 -14.21 31.23
CA LEU A 241 -19.45 -15.05 31.11
C LEU A 241 -19.14 -16.52 30.76
N LEU A 242 -17.91 -16.84 30.33
CA LEU A 242 -17.44 -18.20 30.09
C LEU A 242 -16.80 -18.86 31.34
N GLY A 243 -16.71 -18.13 32.47
CA GLY A 243 -16.14 -18.64 33.72
C GLY A 243 -14.68 -19.10 33.54
N PRO A 244 -14.30 -20.32 33.95
CA PRO A 244 -12.95 -20.86 33.74
C PRO A 244 -12.51 -20.92 32.27
N LEU A 245 -13.44 -21.01 31.32
CA LEU A 245 -13.17 -20.96 29.88
C LEU A 245 -13.05 -19.51 29.34
N GLY A 246 -13.13 -18.51 30.23
CA GLY A 246 -13.19 -17.09 29.92
C GLY A 246 -11.91 -16.30 30.15
N ASN A 247 -10.79 -16.96 30.43
CA ASN A 247 -9.47 -16.36 30.41
C ASN A 247 -8.49 -17.42 29.92
N GLN A 248 -8.35 -17.53 28.60
CA GLN A 248 -7.65 -18.62 27.92
C GLN A 248 -6.68 -18.04 26.88
N LYS A 249 -5.55 -18.72 26.69
CA LYS A 249 -4.60 -18.49 25.61
C LYS A 249 -4.40 -19.79 24.84
N PHE A 250 -4.38 -19.71 23.53
CA PHE A 250 -4.09 -20.81 22.60
C PHE A 250 -2.92 -20.40 21.72
N ASP A 251 -2.01 -21.33 21.44
CA ASP A 251 -1.00 -21.10 20.41
C ASP A 251 -1.69 -21.14 19.04
N ALA A 252 -1.33 -20.21 18.16
CA ALA A 252 -2.10 -19.91 16.95
C ALA A 252 -1.19 -19.82 15.72
N SER A 253 -1.71 -20.17 14.55
CA SER A 253 -1.02 -19.91 13.28
C SER A 253 -1.95 -19.47 12.15
N LEU A 254 -1.38 -18.73 11.19
CA LEU A 254 -2.07 -18.15 10.03
C LEU A 254 -1.16 -18.18 8.80
N ASP A 255 -1.53 -18.99 7.81
CA ASP A 255 -0.94 -18.93 6.46
C ASP A 255 -1.52 -17.72 5.72
N ILE A 256 -0.67 -16.76 5.30
CA ILE A 256 -1.09 -15.61 4.49
C ILE A 256 -0.12 -15.39 3.32
N THR A 257 -0.63 -14.91 2.19
CA THR A 257 0.18 -14.64 0.99
C THR A 257 -0.07 -13.23 0.49
N THR A 258 0.95 -12.36 0.53
CA THR A 258 0.87 -11.06 -0.14
C THR A 258 0.83 -11.26 -1.66
N PRO A 259 0.14 -10.39 -2.42
CA PRO A 259 -0.02 -10.55 -3.85
C PRO A 259 1.31 -10.41 -4.60
N GLU A 260 1.44 -11.10 -5.74
CA GLU A 260 2.41 -10.71 -6.75
C GLU A 260 1.92 -9.45 -7.51
N SER A 261 2.84 -8.60 -7.97
CA SER A 261 2.49 -7.40 -8.75
C SER A 261 3.42 -7.17 -9.95
N VAL A 262 2.91 -6.45 -10.95
CA VAL A 262 3.62 -6.05 -12.17
C VAL A 262 3.41 -4.55 -12.38
N ASP A 263 4.46 -3.75 -12.24
CA ASP A 263 4.47 -2.33 -12.58
C ASP A 263 5.06 -2.12 -13.98
N PHE A 264 4.32 -1.47 -14.87
CA PHE A 264 4.80 -0.99 -16.16
C PHE A 264 4.66 0.54 -16.22
N SER A 265 5.68 1.24 -16.70
CA SER A 265 5.58 2.69 -16.87
C SER A 265 6.43 3.26 -18.01
N VAL A 266 6.11 4.49 -18.37
CA VAL A 266 6.75 5.30 -19.41
C VAL A 266 7.12 6.65 -18.80
N THR A 267 8.37 7.04 -18.99
CA THR A 267 8.87 8.40 -18.72
C THR A 267 9.27 9.02 -20.06
N HIS A 268 8.71 10.18 -20.39
CA HIS A 268 8.94 10.88 -21.65
C HIS A 268 9.30 12.35 -21.43
N GLN A 269 10.53 12.72 -21.80
CA GLN A 269 10.99 14.10 -21.79
C GLN A 269 10.45 14.85 -23.02
N LEU A 270 9.52 15.77 -22.80
CA LEU A 270 8.91 16.57 -23.85
C LEU A 270 9.83 17.72 -24.32
N ASN A 271 10.69 18.22 -23.43
CA ASN A 271 11.75 19.21 -23.66
C ASN A 271 12.62 19.36 -22.39
N ASP A 272 13.60 20.25 -22.43
CA ASP A 272 14.53 20.56 -21.33
C ASP A 272 13.86 20.94 -20.00
N GLN A 273 12.59 21.38 -20.01
CA GLN A 273 11.85 21.71 -18.79
C GLN A 273 10.77 20.70 -18.41
N TRP A 274 10.15 20.01 -19.36
CA TRP A 274 8.97 19.18 -19.09
C TRP A 274 9.24 17.69 -19.30
N THR A 275 9.02 16.90 -18.25
CA THR A 275 8.96 15.43 -18.34
C THR A 275 7.55 14.97 -17.96
N LEU A 276 7.01 14.05 -18.74
CA LEU A 276 5.70 13.43 -18.56
C LEU A 276 5.88 11.97 -18.15
N TYR A 277 5.01 11.50 -17.26
CA TYR A 277 5.06 10.16 -16.70
C TYR A 277 3.69 9.49 -16.82
N ALA A 278 3.67 8.21 -17.18
CA ALA A 278 2.49 7.36 -17.14
C ALA A 278 2.88 5.99 -16.56
N GLY A 279 2.09 5.46 -15.63
CA GLY A 279 2.33 4.17 -14.98
C GLY A 279 1.06 3.34 -14.85
N SER A 280 1.23 2.03 -14.79
CA SER A 280 0.17 1.05 -14.59
C SER A 280 0.70 -0.13 -13.77
N THR A 281 0.07 -0.43 -12.63
CA THR A 281 0.46 -1.53 -11.74
C THR A 281 -0.67 -2.55 -11.65
N TRP A 282 -0.44 -3.79 -12.07
CA TRP A 282 -1.36 -4.90 -11.80
C TRP A 282 -0.99 -5.58 -10.48
N THR A 283 -1.97 -5.86 -9.62
CA THR A 283 -1.76 -6.55 -8.34
C THR A 283 -2.70 -7.74 -8.18
N ARG A 284 -2.14 -8.91 -7.87
CA ARG A 284 -2.89 -10.17 -7.80
C ARG A 284 -3.56 -10.42 -6.46
N TRP A 285 -4.46 -9.54 -6.06
CA TRP A 285 -5.15 -9.64 -4.79
C TRP A 285 -6.05 -10.88 -4.63
N SER A 286 -6.36 -11.64 -5.70
CA SER A 286 -7.00 -12.98 -5.62
C SER A 286 -6.19 -14.05 -4.88
N ARG A 287 -5.01 -13.71 -4.35
CA ARG A 287 -4.32 -14.48 -3.31
C ARG A 287 -5.06 -14.48 -1.97
N LEU A 288 -5.70 -13.37 -1.59
CA LEU A 288 -6.39 -13.25 -0.30
C LEU A 288 -7.86 -13.69 -0.41
N LYS A 289 -8.08 -15.00 -0.28
CA LYS A 289 -9.42 -15.58 -0.26
C LYS A 289 -10.08 -15.50 1.12
N GLU A 290 -9.30 -15.68 2.16
CA GLU A 290 -9.74 -15.73 3.55
C GLU A 290 -8.58 -15.38 4.47
N ILE A 291 -8.90 -15.00 5.70
CA ILE A 291 -7.97 -14.97 6.83
C ILE A 291 -8.43 -16.10 7.76
N SER A 292 -7.64 -17.17 7.87
CA SER A 292 -8.03 -18.39 8.60
C SER A 292 -6.98 -18.71 9.66
N VAL A 293 -7.34 -18.49 10.93
CA VAL A 293 -6.45 -18.70 12.08
C VAL A 293 -6.75 -20.05 12.71
N GLU A 294 -5.77 -20.94 12.71
CA GLU A 294 -5.84 -22.26 13.37
C GLU A 294 -5.28 -22.15 14.79
N ASN A 295 -6.03 -22.63 15.78
CA ASN A 295 -5.66 -22.56 17.20
C ASN A 295 -5.48 -23.97 17.80
N GLU A 296 -4.31 -24.21 18.39
CA GLU A 296 -3.99 -25.49 19.04
C GLU A 296 -4.41 -25.52 20.53
N GLY A 297 -4.55 -26.73 21.09
CA GLY A 297 -4.89 -26.93 22.51
C GLY A 297 -6.29 -26.50 22.96
N VAL A 298 -7.13 -25.98 22.06
CA VAL A 298 -8.45 -25.41 22.38
C VAL A 298 -9.38 -26.43 23.07
N PRO A 299 -9.88 -26.16 24.29
CA PRO A 299 -10.84 -27.04 24.96
C PRO A 299 -12.10 -27.28 24.12
N ALA A 300 -12.61 -28.52 24.11
CA ALA A 300 -13.72 -28.94 23.25
C ALA A 300 -14.98 -28.04 23.34
N ALA A 301 -15.28 -27.50 24.53
CA ALA A 301 -16.41 -26.59 24.76
C ALA A 301 -16.25 -25.18 24.13
N LEU A 302 -15.02 -24.81 23.74
CA LEU A 302 -14.70 -23.61 22.96
C LEU A 302 -14.50 -23.96 21.47
N ALA A 303 -13.88 -25.10 21.16
CA ALA A 303 -13.79 -25.59 19.78
C ALA A 303 -15.19 -25.69 19.13
N ALA A 304 -16.16 -26.25 19.84
CA ALA A 304 -17.57 -26.31 19.45
C ALA A 304 -18.30 -24.95 19.33
N ARG A 305 -17.62 -23.82 19.60
CA ARG A 305 -18.13 -22.45 19.44
C ARG A 305 -17.46 -21.66 18.31
N GLY A 306 -16.52 -22.30 17.58
CA GLY A 306 -15.74 -21.69 16.51
C GLY A 306 -14.35 -21.18 16.94
N PHE A 307 -13.81 -21.60 18.09
CA PHE A 307 -12.46 -21.18 18.50
C PHE A 307 -11.32 -22.06 17.98
N GLY A 308 -11.60 -23.27 17.47
CA GLY A 308 -10.56 -24.15 16.91
C GLY A 308 -9.98 -23.61 15.60
N THR A 309 -10.82 -23.04 14.74
CA THR A 309 -10.43 -22.33 13.53
C THR A 309 -11.33 -21.10 13.40
N ILE A 310 -10.72 -19.92 13.25
CA ILE A 310 -11.41 -18.63 13.10
C ILE A 310 -11.17 -18.12 11.68
N THR A 311 -12.20 -18.18 10.83
CA THR A 311 -12.09 -17.83 9.40
C THR A 311 -12.95 -16.61 9.06
N GLU A 312 -12.34 -15.61 8.42
CA GLU A 312 -13.01 -14.46 7.81
C GLU A 312 -12.80 -14.51 6.28
N GLU A 313 -13.83 -14.90 5.52
CA GLU A 313 -13.80 -14.87 4.06
C GLU A 313 -13.59 -13.44 3.54
N GLN A 314 -12.60 -13.26 2.69
CA GLN A 314 -12.26 -11.99 2.03
C GLN A 314 -12.71 -11.99 0.57
N ASN A 315 -12.48 -13.09 -0.16
CA ASN A 315 -12.78 -13.26 -1.60
C ASN A 315 -12.32 -12.07 -2.45
N TRP A 316 -11.09 -11.61 -2.25
CA TRP A 316 -10.54 -10.47 -2.99
C TRP A 316 -10.31 -10.79 -4.48
N HIS A 317 -10.38 -9.79 -5.35
CA HIS A 317 -10.11 -9.94 -6.78
C HIS A 317 -8.87 -9.16 -7.23
N ASP A 318 -8.29 -9.53 -8.37
CA ASP A 318 -7.11 -8.85 -8.93
C ASP A 318 -7.44 -7.41 -9.39
N THR A 319 -6.46 -6.52 -9.37
CA THR A 319 -6.67 -5.07 -9.51
C THR A 319 -5.63 -4.38 -10.41
N TRP A 320 -6.00 -3.22 -10.95
CA TRP A 320 -5.13 -2.31 -11.71
C TRP A 320 -5.05 -0.88 -11.14
N ALA A 321 -3.86 -0.44 -10.78
CA ALA A 321 -3.55 0.96 -10.57
C ALA A 321 -3.09 1.62 -11.86
N HIS A 322 -3.47 2.89 -12.08
CA HIS A 322 -3.00 3.73 -13.18
C HIS A 322 -2.64 5.12 -12.64
N ALA A 323 -1.52 5.68 -13.10
CA ALA A 323 -1.03 6.98 -12.66
C ALA A 323 -0.52 7.80 -13.85
N ILE A 324 -0.85 9.09 -13.86
CA ILE A 324 -0.28 10.08 -14.80
C ILE A 324 0.33 11.24 -14.01
N GLY A 325 1.46 11.76 -14.48
CA GLY A 325 2.16 12.82 -13.79
C GLY A 325 3.04 13.65 -14.70
N ALA A 326 3.52 14.77 -14.18
CA ALA A 326 4.45 15.65 -14.86
C ALA A 326 5.45 16.24 -13.87
N SER A 327 6.66 16.52 -14.35
CA SER A 327 7.64 17.36 -13.67
C SER A 327 8.03 18.55 -14.54
N TYR A 328 8.25 19.69 -13.89
CA TYR A 328 8.63 20.95 -14.50
C TYR A 328 9.91 21.50 -13.86
N GLN A 329 11.00 21.54 -14.62
CA GLN A 329 12.27 22.14 -14.21
C GLN A 329 12.16 23.68 -14.25
N LEU A 330 11.75 24.26 -13.13
CA LEU A 330 11.56 25.70 -12.96
C LEU A 330 12.88 26.47 -13.13
N ASN A 331 13.97 25.93 -12.59
CA ASN A 331 15.34 26.40 -12.73
C ASN A 331 16.33 25.30 -12.31
N LYS A 332 17.65 25.56 -12.33
CA LYS A 332 18.68 24.57 -11.98
C LYS A 332 18.53 23.94 -10.59
N GLN A 333 17.94 24.65 -9.62
CA GLN A 333 17.79 24.17 -8.24
C GLN A 333 16.39 23.64 -7.92
N TRP A 334 15.38 23.88 -8.78
CA TRP A 334 13.99 23.57 -8.46
C TRP A 334 13.29 22.79 -9.58
N VAL A 335 12.82 21.59 -9.22
CA VAL A 335 11.84 20.84 -10.00
C VAL A 335 10.51 20.82 -9.25
N LEU A 336 9.42 21.14 -9.94
CA LEU A 336 8.06 21.00 -9.43
C LEU A 336 7.45 19.73 -10.02
N ARG A 337 6.61 19.02 -9.25
CA ARG A 337 5.97 17.77 -9.66
C ARG A 337 4.47 17.81 -9.36
N THR A 338 3.68 17.13 -10.17
CA THR A 338 2.27 16.83 -9.88
C THR A 338 1.87 15.50 -10.50
N GLY A 339 0.83 14.87 -9.94
CA GLY A 339 0.22 13.68 -10.52
C GLY A 339 -1.24 13.48 -10.13
N LEU A 340 -1.89 12.63 -10.91
CA LEU A 340 -3.18 12.05 -10.63
C LEU A 340 -3.02 10.53 -10.74
N SER A 341 -3.34 9.81 -9.68
CA SER A 341 -3.45 8.36 -9.70
C SER A 341 -4.82 7.88 -9.29
N VAL A 342 -5.18 6.75 -9.88
CA VAL A 342 -6.45 6.07 -9.75
C VAL A 342 -6.13 4.59 -9.65
N ASP A 343 -6.54 3.97 -8.57
CA ASP A 343 -5.91 2.74 -8.04
C ASP A 343 -7.01 1.71 -7.75
N GLN A 344 -6.94 0.40 -8.07
CA GLN A 344 -8.14 -0.50 -8.06
C GLN A 344 -8.37 -1.42 -6.86
N ALA A 345 -9.63 -1.69 -6.49
CA ALA A 345 -10.04 -2.31 -5.24
C ALA A 345 -10.12 -3.82 -5.24
N PRO A 346 -9.57 -4.47 -4.21
CA PRO A 346 -9.69 -5.91 -4.08
C PRO A 346 -10.93 -6.34 -3.28
N THR A 347 -11.45 -5.48 -2.40
CA THR A 347 -12.61 -5.75 -1.55
C THR A 347 -13.91 -5.78 -2.36
N ASN A 348 -14.74 -6.81 -2.14
CA ASN A 348 -16.06 -6.92 -2.75
C ASN A 348 -17.19 -6.49 -1.78
N ASN A 349 -18.37 -6.15 -2.31
CA ASN A 349 -19.52 -5.66 -1.53
C ASN A 349 -20.19 -6.69 -0.60
N THR A 350 -19.81 -7.97 -0.65
CA THR A 350 -20.36 -9.04 0.21
C THR A 350 -19.43 -9.44 1.37
N ASN A 351 -18.12 -9.31 1.19
CA ASN A 351 -17.10 -9.67 2.17
C ASN A 351 -16.41 -8.47 2.85
N ARG A 352 -16.57 -7.23 2.33
CA ARG A 352 -16.03 -6.02 2.99
C ARG A 352 -16.50 -5.97 4.45
N SER A 353 -15.54 -5.91 5.37
CA SER A 353 -15.76 -5.87 6.82
C SER A 353 -15.21 -4.56 7.41
N PRO A 354 -15.53 -4.20 8.68
CA PRO A 354 -14.96 -3.02 9.33
C PRO A 354 -13.43 -3.05 9.45
N ARG A 355 -12.76 -4.20 9.25
CA ARG A 355 -11.29 -4.28 9.28
C ARG A 355 -10.62 -3.54 8.13
N ILE A 356 -11.25 -3.60 6.96
CA ILE A 356 -10.76 -3.01 5.71
C ILE A 356 -11.99 -2.43 5.00
N PRO A 357 -12.57 -1.32 5.52
CA PRO A 357 -13.76 -0.70 4.97
C PRO A 357 -13.38 0.19 3.76
N THR A 358 -12.50 -0.31 2.89
CA THR A 358 -11.90 0.49 1.81
C THR A 358 -12.86 0.62 0.64
N GLY A 359 -12.93 1.85 0.15
CA GLY A 359 -13.56 2.24 -1.09
C GLY A 359 -12.56 2.91 -2.02
N ASP A 360 -13.09 3.33 -3.15
CA ASP A 360 -12.39 3.37 -4.41
C ASP A 360 -11.58 4.67 -4.68
N ARG A 361 -10.27 4.56 -4.94
CA ARG A 361 -9.26 5.61 -4.64
C ARG A 361 -8.97 6.51 -5.83
N LYS A 362 -9.00 7.81 -5.55
CA LYS A 362 -8.48 8.87 -6.40
C LYS A 362 -7.49 9.70 -5.58
N ILE A 363 -6.28 9.85 -6.10
CA ILE A 363 -5.19 10.58 -5.43
C ILE A 363 -4.73 11.72 -6.34
N PHE A 364 -4.72 12.94 -5.81
CA PHE A 364 -4.06 14.09 -6.43
C PHE A 364 -2.79 14.43 -5.66
N SER A 365 -1.66 14.58 -6.37
CA SER A 365 -0.36 14.85 -5.77
C SER A 365 0.30 16.11 -6.30
N LEU A 366 1.06 16.75 -5.41
CA LEU A 366 1.98 17.85 -5.67
C LEU A 366 3.33 17.52 -5.03
N GLY A 367 4.42 18.04 -5.57
CA GLY A 367 5.72 17.96 -4.91
C GLY A 367 6.73 18.96 -5.45
N ALA A 368 7.84 19.11 -4.73
CA ALA A 368 8.97 19.91 -5.14
C ALA A 368 10.27 19.22 -4.73
N GLY A 369 11.24 19.19 -5.65
CA GLY A 369 12.62 18.82 -5.38
C GLY A 369 13.48 20.09 -5.40
N TRP A 370 14.17 20.37 -4.30
CA TRP A 370 15.12 21.46 -4.16
C TRP A 370 16.54 20.92 -4.08
N SER A 371 17.37 21.24 -5.07
CA SER A 371 18.81 20.96 -5.09
C SER A 371 19.60 22.23 -4.75
N PRO A 372 19.92 22.52 -3.47
CA PRO A 372 20.80 23.62 -3.11
C PRO A 372 22.22 23.48 -3.68
N THR A 373 22.69 22.24 -3.86
CA THR A 373 23.97 21.87 -4.49
C THR A 373 23.76 20.72 -5.47
N ASP A 374 24.78 20.37 -6.26
CA ASP A 374 24.74 19.20 -7.15
C ASP A 374 24.79 17.86 -6.38
N ASP A 375 25.15 17.90 -5.10
CA ASP A 375 25.26 16.73 -4.20
C ASP A 375 23.94 16.43 -3.48
N LEU A 376 23.24 17.46 -3.00
CA LEU A 376 22.06 17.34 -2.15
C LEU A 376 20.80 17.75 -2.90
N THR A 377 19.79 16.86 -2.91
CA THR A 377 18.40 17.20 -3.22
C THR A 377 17.53 16.94 -1.99
N ILE A 378 16.62 17.86 -1.67
CA ILE A 378 15.57 17.71 -0.66
C ILE A 378 14.23 17.64 -1.41
N ASP A 379 13.47 16.58 -1.20
CA ASP A 379 12.17 16.38 -1.83
C ASP A 379 11.05 16.50 -0.79
N VAL A 380 10.01 17.26 -1.13
CA VAL A 380 8.76 17.36 -0.37
C VAL A 380 7.58 17.04 -1.27
N ALA A 381 6.56 16.38 -0.71
CA ALA A 381 5.36 16.00 -1.43
C ALA A 381 4.10 16.16 -0.57
N TYR A 382 2.97 16.38 -1.23
CA TYR A 382 1.63 16.36 -0.65
C TYR A 382 0.72 15.56 -1.56
N SER A 383 -0.09 14.66 -0.99
CA SER A 383 -1.06 13.86 -1.71
C SER A 383 -2.41 13.91 -1.00
N TYR A 384 -3.45 14.34 -1.70
CA TYR A 384 -4.83 14.23 -1.22
C TYR A 384 -5.46 12.96 -1.82
N LEU A 385 -5.79 12.00 -0.96
CA LEU A 385 -6.48 10.76 -1.30
C LEU A 385 -7.96 10.89 -0.91
N ARG A 386 -8.86 10.47 -1.80
CA ARG A 386 -10.27 10.24 -1.46
C ARG A 386 -10.73 8.88 -2.01
N GLU A 387 -11.44 8.13 -1.19
CA GLU A 387 -12.12 6.89 -1.54
C GLU A 387 -13.58 7.16 -1.95
N GLU A 388 -14.23 6.21 -2.62
CA GLU A 388 -15.69 6.25 -2.76
C GLU A 388 -16.38 5.89 -1.44
N THR A 389 -17.62 6.37 -1.28
CA THR A 389 -18.50 5.99 -0.18
C THR A 389 -18.87 4.50 -0.28
N VAL A 390 -18.36 3.67 0.63
CA VAL A 390 -18.61 2.23 0.61
C VAL A 390 -19.54 1.75 1.70
N LYS A 391 -20.35 0.75 1.37
CA LYS A 391 -21.26 0.12 2.32
C LYS A 391 -20.64 -1.17 2.86
N VAL A 392 -20.73 -1.34 4.17
CA VAL A 392 -20.41 -2.58 4.89
C VAL A 392 -21.73 -3.14 5.39
N ASN A 393 -21.97 -4.43 5.18
CA ASN A 393 -23.19 -5.13 5.61
C ASN A 393 -22.80 -6.55 6.03
N ASN A 394 -22.65 -6.81 7.33
CA ASN A 394 -22.21 -8.10 7.83
C ASN A 394 -23.19 -8.67 8.88
N SER A 395 -23.28 -10.00 8.90
CA SER A 395 -23.98 -10.76 9.93
C SER A 395 -23.14 -11.97 10.31
N ASN A 396 -23.05 -12.28 11.61
CA ASN A 396 -22.39 -13.48 12.13
C ASN A 396 -23.36 -14.42 12.87
N GLY A 397 -24.67 -14.26 12.61
CA GLY A 397 -25.74 -15.01 13.26
C GLY A 397 -26.00 -14.66 14.73
N ARG A 398 -25.10 -13.90 15.38
CA ARG A 398 -25.26 -13.38 16.75
C ARG A 398 -25.46 -11.85 16.76
N GLN A 399 -24.84 -11.16 15.81
CA GLN A 399 -24.85 -9.72 15.61
C GLN A 399 -25.03 -9.42 14.12
N ASN A 400 -25.58 -8.24 13.85
CA ASN A 400 -25.64 -7.64 12.52
C ASN A 400 -25.03 -6.22 12.60
N TYR A 401 -24.34 -5.80 11.55
CA TYR A 401 -23.83 -4.45 11.42
C TYR A 401 -23.97 -3.96 9.97
N SER A 402 -24.46 -2.74 9.80
CA SER A 402 -24.50 -2.05 8.50
C SER A 402 -24.11 -0.59 8.68
N ALA A 403 -23.25 -0.06 7.83
CA ALA A 403 -22.89 1.36 7.80
C ALA A 403 -22.32 1.77 6.43
N GLU A 404 -22.27 3.06 6.18
CA GLU A 404 -21.61 3.68 5.03
C GLU A 404 -20.35 4.42 5.50
N TYR A 405 -19.22 4.22 4.81
CA TYR A 405 -17.92 4.78 5.18
C TYR A 405 -17.45 5.73 4.07
N GLU A 406 -17.10 6.97 4.41
CA GLU A 406 -16.41 7.90 3.52
C GLU A 406 -14.97 8.11 4.01
N ASN A 407 -13.98 7.60 3.26
CA ASN A 407 -12.57 7.71 3.64
C ASN A 407 -11.84 8.77 2.81
N TYR A 408 -10.99 9.56 3.46
CA TYR A 408 -10.05 10.48 2.82
C TYR A 408 -8.75 10.55 3.62
N ALA A 409 -7.64 10.93 2.99
CA ALA A 409 -6.37 11.05 3.67
C ALA A 409 -5.48 12.17 3.10
N ASN A 410 -4.75 12.83 3.99
CA ASN A 410 -3.69 13.77 3.67
C ASN A 410 -2.34 13.06 3.82
N GLY A 411 -1.64 12.85 2.71
CA GLY A 411 -0.27 12.36 2.70
C GLY A 411 0.73 13.52 2.67
N PHE A 412 1.73 13.50 3.53
CA PHE A 412 2.83 14.48 3.56
C PHE A 412 4.18 13.78 3.50
N GLY A 413 4.92 13.96 2.41
CA GLY A 413 6.23 13.37 2.20
C GLY A 413 7.37 14.35 2.45
N VAL A 414 8.42 13.92 3.15
CA VAL A 414 9.70 14.63 3.23
C VAL A 414 10.87 13.65 3.14
N GLY A 415 11.87 13.97 2.31
CA GLY A 415 13.07 13.17 2.14
C GLY A 415 14.24 13.96 1.57
N ALA A 416 15.41 13.32 1.56
CA ALA A 416 16.63 13.87 0.98
C ALA A 416 17.42 12.78 0.25
N THR A 417 18.05 13.18 -0.85
CA THR A 417 19.05 12.38 -1.58
C THR A 417 20.38 13.10 -1.51
N TYR A 418 21.41 12.42 -1.00
CA TYR A 418 22.80 12.90 -1.00
C TYR A 418 23.66 12.03 -1.91
N ARG A 419 24.45 12.67 -2.76
CA ARG A 419 25.29 12.07 -3.79
C ARG A 419 26.76 12.35 -3.48
N PHE A 420 27.58 11.31 -3.49
CA PHE A 420 29.02 11.33 -3.22
C PHE A 420 29.79 11.63 -4.50
#